data_AF-A0A812NSN1-F1
#
_entry.id   AF-A0A812NSN1-F1
#
_cell.length_a   1.000
_cell.length_b   1.000
_cell.length_c   1.000
_cell.angle_alpha   90.00
_cell.angle_beta   90.00
_cell.angle_gamma   90.00
#
_symmetry.space_group_name_H-M   'P 1'
#
loop_
_entity.id
_entity.type
_entity.pdbx_description
1 polymer ?
#
loop_
_entity_poly.entity_id
_entity_poly.type
_entity_poly.pdbx_seq_one_letter_code
_entity_poly.pdbx_strand_id
1 'polypeptide(L)'
;PLPKDLFNSTGVDVYCILKLFTMTLVLVLFIGCNVIHNAKEAQQAKDILCGGSQDFVHGIHPELGLVAVADTKPFKAHAGFEIPGMREVLDDVVSKYDLDTFVRVGGSWGRVQEDDESPIVLHSEDGVNQLSDWVKSPLNFASMPVACRDQEIGGIVYYPGSEIPVWGPASSTFAAFTSWAWQSLTAMTGATNCTQARTLCDDMAMPLVRVLCPDTCGCNAADSGVTFDYGCLEQCRGTAGAFRESLDQAPCQDFTGEARRQEAWQRFWTVYWTGSGDSLRQYLQGNCSLIPVPRFCNFYPWTHNGQRDVKLRPLTALCPETCGCADSNDSDSVTWCPKSCVSREAV
;
A
#
# COMPACT_ATOMS: atom_id res chain seq x y z
N PRO A 1 81.63 -16.33 -37.71
CA PRO A 1 81.17 -15.59 -36.52
C PRO A 1 79.99 -14.67 -36.90
N LEU A 2 78.76 -15.20 -36.77
CA LEU A 2 77.53 -14.45 -37.01
C LEU A 2 77.09 -13.73 -35.72
N PRO A 3 76.64 -12.47 -35.81
CA PRO A 3 76.25 -11.69 -34.63
C PRO A 3 74.87 -12.16 -34.12
N LYS A 4 74.81 -12.49 -32.83
CA LYS A 4 73.61 -13.01 -32.14
C LYS A 4 72.63 -11.93 -31.67
N ASP A 5 72.85 -10.67 -32.03
CA ASP A 5 72.25 -9.54 -31.31
C ASP A 5 71.13 -8.80 -32.06
N LEU A 6 70.53 -9.40 -33.10
CA LEU A 6 69.54 -8.71 -33.94
C LEU A 6 68.06 -9.00 -33.63
N PHE A 7 67.73 -9.69 -32.54
CA PHE A 7 66.34 -10.07 -32.21
C PHE A 7 65.74 -9.42 -30.95
N ASN A 8 66.39 -8.40 -30.37
CA ASN A 8 65.91 -7.74 -29.14
C ASN A 8 65.35 -6.32 -29.34
N SER A 9 65.11 -5.88 -30.57
CA SER A 9 64.57 -4.54 -30.82
C SER A 9 63.08 -4.63 -31.15
N THR A 10 62.25 -3.96 -30.35
CA THR A 10 60.78 -3.87 -30.39
C THR A 10 60.02 -5.13 -29.99
N GLY A 11 60.41 -5.74 -28.86
CA GLY A 11 59.59 -6.76 -28.21
C GLY A 11 58.41 -6.09 -27.50
N VAL A 12 57.28 -5.95 -28.20
CA VAL A 12 56.00 -5.78 -27.49
C VAL A 12 55.82 -7.04 -26.67
N ASP A 13 55.80 -6.89 -25.34
CA ASP A 13 55.66 -8.01 -24.43
C ASP A 13 54.39 -8.79 -24.80
N VAL A 14 54.56 -10.08 -25.09
CA VAL A 14 53.46 -10.99 -25.45
C VAL A 14 52.39 -10.95 -24.36
N TYR A 15 52.77 -10.70 -23.11
CA TYR A 15 51.86 -10.50 -22.00
C TYR A 15 50.94 -9.28 -22.19
N CYS A 16 51.45 -8.15 -22.67
CA CYS A 16 50.66 -6.95 -22.95
C CYS A 16 49.66 -7.21 -24.08
N ILE A 17 50.06 -7.90 -25.14
CA ILE A 17 49.18 -8.26 -26.27
C ILE A 17 48.07 -9.18 -25.78
N LEU A 18 48.41 -10.21 -25.00
CA LEU A 18 47.45 -11.17 -24.48
C LEU A 18 46.42 -10.50 -23.56
N LYS A 19 46.86 -9.59 -22.68
CA LYS A 19 45.99 -8.85 -21.76
C LYS A 19 45.05 -7.91 -22.50
N LEU A 20 45.53 -7.22 -23.52
CA LEU A 20 44.70 -6.32 -24.33
C LEU A 20 43.65 -7.10 -25.13
N PHE A 21 44.04 -8.26 -25.67
CA PHE A 21 43.11 -9.18 -26.33
C PHE A 21 42.02 -9.69 -25.37
N THR A 22 42.39 -10.11 -24.16
CA THR A 22 41.42 -10.59 -23.16
C THR A 22 40.45 -9.49 -22.73
N MET A 23 40.93 -8.27 -22.45
CA MET A 23 40.04 -7.16 -22.09
C MET A 23 39.08 -6.80 -23.24
N THR A 24 39.57 -6.83 -24.48
CA THR A 24 38.74 -6.58 -25.66
C THR A 24 37.65 -7.65 -25.80
N LEU A 25 38.01 -8.93 -25.62
CA LEU A 25 37.06 -10.04 -25.67
C LEU A 25 35.98 -9.91 -24.58
N VAL A 26 36.38 -9.63 -23.34
CA VAL A 26 35.43 -9.43 -22.21
C VAL A 26 34.49 -8.26 -22.49
N LEU A 27 35.00 -7.16 -23.03
CA LEU A 27 34.18 -6.00 -23.37
C LEU A 27 33.16 -6.33 -24.48
N VAL A 28 33.59 -7.04 -25.52
CA VAL A 28 32.71 -7.47 -26.62
C VAL A 28 31.62 -8.42 -26.09
N LEU A 29 31.97 -9.36 -25.22
CA LEU A 29 31.01 -10.26 -24.58
C LEU A 29 30.03 -9.50 -23.67
N PHE A 30 30.53 -8.54 -22.87
CA PHE A 30 29.68 -7.73 -22.02
C PHE A 30 28.68 -6.90 -22.83
N ILE A 31 29.14 -6.23 -23.88
CA ILE A 31 28.28 -5.45 -24.79
C ILE A 31 27.28 -6.36 -25.51
N GLY A 32 27.74 -7.50 -26.03
CA GLY A 32 26.90 -8.44 -26.76
C GLY A 32 25.81 -9.08 -25.90
N CYS A 33 26.18 -9.56 -24.71
CA CYS A 33 25.28 -10.29 -23.82
C CYS A 33 24.37 -9.38 -22.99
N ASN A 34 24.87 -8.24 -22.50
CA ASN A 34 24.09 -7.39 -21.59
C ASN A 34 23.53 -6.18 -22.32
N VAL A 35 24.37 -5.39 -23.00
CA VAL A 35 23.95 -4.09 -23.55
C VAL A 35 22.99 -4.28 -24.72
N ILE A 36 23.32 -5.15 -25.68
CA ILE A 36 22.48 -5.37 -26.86
C ILE A 36 21.19 -6.10 -26.50
N HIS A 37 21.23 -7.04 -25.55
CA HIS A 37 20.05 -7.77 -25.09
C HIS A 37 19.06 -6.79 -24.42
N ASN A 38 19.52 -6.03 -23.43
CA ASN A 38 18.69 -5.07 -22.71
C ASN A 38 18.19 -3.95 -23.63
N ALA A 39 19.00 -3.51 -24.62
CA ALA A 39 18.55 -2.52 -25.60
C ALA A 39 17.42 -3.05 -26.50
N LYS A 40 17.44 -4.34 -26.85
CA LYS A 40 16.35 -4.97 -27.61
C LYS A 40 15.07 -5.09 -26.78
N GLU A 41 15.18 -5.49 -25.52
CA GLU A 41 14.02 -5.56 -24.62
C GLU A 41 13.43 -4.18 -24.33
N ALA A 42 14.27 -3.17 -24.10
CA ALA A 42 13.83 -1.79 -23.92
C ALA A 42 13.14 -1.23 -25.18
N GLN A 43 13.65 -1.58 -26.38
CA GLN A 43 13.02 -1.20 -27.63
C GLN A 43 11.68 -1.92 -27.83
N GLN A 44 11.57 -3.20 -27.47
CA GLN A 44 10.30 -3.93 -27.48
C GLN A 44 9.28 -3.35 -26.50
N ALA A 45 9.70 -3.00 -25.28
CA ALA A 45 8.84 -2.31 -24.32
C ALA A 45 8.38 -0.96 -24.87
N LYS A 46 9.29 -0.17 -25.46
CA LYS A 46 8.93 1.09 -26.14
C LYS A 46 7.95 0.86 -27.29
N ASP A 47 8.14 -0.17 -28.11
CA ASP A 47 7.26 -0.46 -29.23
C ASP A 47 5.89 -1.00 -28.76
N ILE A 48 5.81 -1.70 -27.62
CA ILE A 48 4.54 -2.05 -26.97
C ILE A 48 3.85 -0.77 -26.45
N LEU A 49 4.60 0.13 -25.82
CA LEU A 49 4.06 1.37 -25.25
C LEU A 49 3.69 2.42 -26.30
N CYS A 50 4.39 2.46 -27.45
CA CYS A 50 4.27 3.53 -28.45
C CYS A 50 3.84 3.06 -29.85
N GLY A 51 3.83 1.75 -30.12
CA GLY A 51 3.61 1.14 -31.44
C GLY A 51 2.15 0.90 -31.83
N GLY A 52 1.21 1.63 -31.24
CA GLY A 52 -0.18 1.73 -31.75
C GLY A 52 -1.21 0.80 -31.11
N SER A 53 -0.83 -0.17 -30.27
CA SER A 53 -1.80 -0.84 -29.40
C SER A 53 -2.06 0.06 -28.19
N GLN A 54 -3.20 0.75 -28.16
CA GLN A 54 -3.64 1.55 -27.00
C GLN A 54 -4.40 0.72 -25.98
N ASP A 55 -4.61 -0.56 -26.28
CA ASP A 55 -5.47 -1.48 -25.56
C ASP A 55 -4.63 -2.37 -24.64
N PHE A 56 -3.81 -1.82 -23.73
CA PHE A 56 -3.07 -2.60 -22.73
C PHE A 56 -3.08 -1.92 -21.34
N VAL A 57 -2.91 -2.72 -20.29
CA VAL A 57 -2.71 -2.28 -18.90
C VAL A 57 -1.25 -2.52 -18.54
N HIS A 58 -0.66 -1.63 -17.76
CA HIS A 58 0.67 -1.82 -17.24
C HIS A 58 0.73 -1.59 -15.73
N GLY A 59 1.56 -2.36 -15.04
CA GLY A 59 1.87 -2.20 -13.63
C GLY A 59 3.28 -1.64 -13.48
N ILE A 60 3.42 -0.57 -12.69
CA ILE A 60 4.72 0.04 -12.37
C ILE A 60 4.96 -0.10 -10.88
N HIS A 61 6.08 -0.73 -10.52
CA HIS A 61 6.56 -0.75 -9.15
C HIS A 61 7.48 0.47 -8.94
N PRO A 62 7.35 1.23 -7.84
CA PRO A 62 8.11 2.47 -7.63
C PRO A 62 9.62 2.34 -7.74
N GLU A 63 10.17 1.19 -7.34
CA GLU A 63 11.62 0.93 -7.34
C GLU A 63 12.10 0.09 -8.53
N LEU A 64 11.25 -0.79 -9.06
CA LEU A 64 11.62 -1.76 -10.10
C LEU A 64 11.22 -1.30 -11.51
N GLY A 65 10.44 -0.22 -11.60
CA GLY A 65 9.93 0.29 -12.86
C GLY A 65 8.75 -0.55 -13.39
N LEU A 66 8.65 -0.69 -14.70
CA LEU A 66 7.58 -1.43 -15.36
C LEU A 66 7.69 -2.92 -14.99
N VAL A 67 6.75 -3.45 -14.21
CA VAL A 67 6.76 -4.83 -13.72
C VAL A 67 5.79 -5.73 -14.48
N ALA A 68 4.75 -5.15 -15.07
CA ALA A 68 3.75 -5.91 -15.82
C ALA A 68 3.22 -5.12 -17.02
N VAL A 69 2.93 -5.82 -18.12
CA VAL A 69 2.21 -5.29 -19.29
C VAL A 69 1.27 -6.38 -19.80
N ALA A 70 -0.01 -6.08 -20.02
CA ALA A 70 -1.01 -7.04 -20.47
C ALA A 70 -2.01 -6.41 -21.44
N ASP A 71 -2.36 -7.13 -22.51
CA ASP A 71 -3.38 -6.69 -23.46
C ASP A 71 -4.78 -6.66 -22.81
N THR A 72 -5.53 -5.58 -23.03
CA THR A 72 -6.93 -5.43 -22.61
C THR A 72 -7.90 -6.20 -23.50
N LYS A 73 -7.48 -6.60 -24.73
CA LYS A 73 -8.35 -7.28 -25.70
C LYS A 73 -7.64 -8.40 -26.48
N PRO A 74 -8.09 -9.66 -26.34
CA PRO A 74 -9.02 -10.12 -25.32
C PRO A 74 -8.33 -10.05 -23.95
N PHE A 75 -9.02 -9.51 -22.93
CA PHE A 75 -8.53 -9.56 -21.56
C PHE A 75 -8.34 -11.03 -21.16
N LYS A 76 -7.09 -11.47 -21.10
CA LYS A 76 -6.70 -12.78 -20.61
C LYS A 76 -6.22 -12.59 -19.18
N ALA A 77 -7.09 -12.91 -18.21
CA ALA A 77 -6.76 -12.88 -16.79
C ALA A 77 -5.55 -13.76 -16.40
N HIS A 78 -5.05 -14.60 -17.33
CA HIS A 78 -3.95 -15.54 -17.15
C HIS A 78 -2.79 -15.34 -18.13
N ALA A 79 -2.69 -14.20 -18.83
CA ALA A 79 -1.50 -13.93 -19.63
C ALA A 79 -0.31 -13.73 -18.67
N GLY A 80 0.76 -14.52 -18.79
CA GLY A 80 1.95 -14.42 -17.93
C GLY A 80 2.41 -12.96 -17.83
N PHE A 81 2.20 -12.35 -16.67
CA PHE A 81 2.21 -10.89 -16.46
C PHE A 81 3.62 -10.30 -16.33
N GLU A 82 4.66 -11.07 -16.59
CA GLU A 82 6.05 -10.67 -16.37
C GLU A 82 6.69 -10.31 -17.71
N ILE A 83 7.30 -9.13 -17.78
CA ILE A 83 8.17 -8.77 -18.89
C ILE A 83 9.25 -9.85 -19.01
N PRO A 84 9.60 -10.33 -20.23
CA PRO A 84 10.74 -11.21 -20.43
C PRO A 84 11.97 -10.70 -19.66
N GLY A 85 12.66 -11.60 -18.92
CA GLY A 85 13.78 -11.24 -18.04
C GLY A 85 13.41 -10.92 -16.60
N MET A 86 12.19 -10.43 -16.29
CA MET A 86 11.82 -10.16 -14.88
C MET A 86 11.59 -11.41 -14.06
N ARG A 87 11.20 -12.51 -14.70
CA ARG A 87 11.08 -13.81 -14.04
C ARG A 87 12.41 -14.27 -13.46
N GLU A 88 13.53 -14.03 -14.14
CA GLU A 88 14.85 -14.42 -13.66
C GLU A 88 15.29 -13.59 -12.44
N VAL A 89 14.88 -12.32 -12.36
CA VAL A 89 15.13 -11.45 -11.19
C VAL A 89 14.23 -11.84 -10.02
N LEU A 90 12.95 -12.16 -10.27
CA LEU A 90 12.05 -12.71 -9.27
C LEU A 90 12.54 -14.08 -8.78
N ASP A 91 12.98 -14.95 -9.67
CA ASP A 91 13.56 -16.26 -9.37
C ASP A 91 14.91 -16.11 -8.63
N ASP A 92 15.74 -15.09 -8.91
CA ASP A 92 16.97 -14.78 -8.14
C ASP A 92 16.65 -14.26 -6.73
N VAL A 93 15.58 -13.47 -6.58
CA VAL A 93 15.08 -13.05 -5.27
C VAL A 93 14.50 -14.25 -4.52
N VAL A 94 13.72 -15.11 -5.18
CA VAL A 94 13.08 -16.31 -4.59
C VAL A 94 14.11 -17.40 -4.26
N SER A 95 15.13 -17.61 -5.09
CA SER A 95 16.18 -18.62 -4.87
C SER A 95 17.18 -18.27 -3.77
N LYS A 96 17.23 -16.99 -3.35
CA LYS A 96 17.93 -16.58 -2.13
C LYS A 96 17.19 -16.98 -0.85
N TYR A 97 15.94 -17.45 -0.95
CA TYR A 97 15.23 -18.08 0.16
C TYR A 97 15.51 -19.59 0.16
N ASP A 98 15.91 -20.12 1.32
CA ASP A 98 16.10 -21.55 1.51
C ASP A 98 14.73 -22.26 1.60
N LEU A 99 14.27 -22.82 0.49
CA LEU A 99 12.93 -23.40 0.37
C LEU A 99 12.70 -24.59 1.32
N ASP A 100 13.76 -25.30 1.72
CA ASP A 100 13.66 -26.44 2.65
C ASP A 100 13.35 -25.98 4.09
N THR A 101 13.57 -24.70 4.38
CA THR A 101 13.21 -24.12 5.68
C THR A 101 11.73 -23.74 5.78
N PHE A 102 10.93 -23.87 4.73
CA PHE A 102 9.50 -23.56 4.76
C PHE A 102 8.65 -24.82 5.02
N VAL A 103 7.80 -24.81 6.06
CA VAL A 103 6.74 -25.80 6.26
C VAL A 103 5.35 -25.21 6.06
N ARG A 104 4.38 -26.10 5.88
CA ARG A 104 2.97 -25.76 5.80
C ARG A 104 2.39 -25.53 7.20
N VAL A 105 2.02 -24.30 7.53
CA VAL A 105 1.32 -23.94 8.78
C VAL A 105 -0.06 -23.38 8.40
N GLY A 106 -1.13 -24.06 8.83
CA GLY A 106 -2.50 -23.58 8.61
C GLY A 106 -2.89 -23.39 7.13
N GLY A 107 -2.32 -24.16 6.20
CA GLY A 107 -2.60 -24.02 4.76
C GLY A 107 -1.75 -22.99 4.03
N SER A 108 -0.83 -22.30 4.71
CA SER A 108 0.15 -21.38 4.11
C SER A 108 1.58 -21.90 4.26
N TRP A 109 2.50 -21.42 3.43
CA TRP A 109 3.92 -21.75 3.52
C TRP A 109 4.64 -20.71 4.39
N GLY A 110 5.29 -21.16 5.45
CA GLY A 110 6.05 -20.30 6.37
C GLY A 110 7.33 -20.98 6.83
N ARG A 111 8.35 -20.22 7.21
CA ARG A 111 9.62 -20.78 7.67
C ARG A 111 9.47 -21.50 9.01
N VAL A 112 9.97 -22.72 9.15
CA VAL A 112 10.22 -23.35 10.47
C VAL A 112 11.63 -23.06 10.87
N GLN A 113 11.78 -22.08 11.73
CA GLN A 113 12.88 -22.06 12.68
C GLN A 113 12.29 -21.70 14.04
N GLU A 114 12.89 -22.23 15.10
CA GLU A 114 12.38 -22.23 16.49
C GLU A 114 12.13 -20.84 17.11
N ASP A 115 12.38 -19.75 16.38
CA ASP A 115 12.25 -18.37 16.86
C ASP A 115 11.20 -17.61 16.01
N ASP A 116 10.20 -17.03 16.70
CA ASP A 116 8.92 -16.44 16.26
C ASP A 116 8.97 -15.27 15.22
N GLU A 117 10.04 -15.08 14.46
CA GLU A 117 10.32 -13.82 13.72
C GLU A 117 10.45 -13.93 12.19
N SER A 118 9.97 -15.01 11.55
CA SER A 118 10.10 -15.15 10.09
C SER A 118 8.90 -14.59 9.29
N PRO A 119 9.13 -13.97 8.12
CA PRO A 119 8.06 -13.49 7.24
C PRO A 119 7.22 -14.65 6.68
N ILE A 120 5.90 -14.51 6.76
CA ILE A 120 4.92 -15.46 6.21
C ILE A 120 4.58 -15.02 4.78
N VAL A 121 4.72 -15.92 3.81
CA VAL A 121 4.22 -15.71 2.45
C VAL A 121 2.83 -16.34 2.36
N LEU A 122 1.80 -15.52 2.17
CA LEU A 122 0.42 -16.00 2.11
C LEU A 122 0.16 -16.68 0.76
N HIS A 123 -0.51 -17.84 0.83
CA HIS A 123 -1.18 -18.62 -0.23
C HIS A 123 -0.56 -19.96 -0.63
N SER A 124 -1.40 -21.00 -0.56
CA SER A 124 -1.29 -22.30 -1.25
C SER A 124 -2.63 -22.56 -1.92
N GLU A 125 -2.64 -23.04 -3.16
CA GLU A 125 -3.85 -23.64 -3.74
C GLU A 125 -4.15 -24.97 -3.05
N ASP A 126 -5.44 -25.34 -2.94
CA ASP A 126 -5.84 -26.65 -2.45
C ASP A 126 -5.27 -27.75 -3.37
N GLY A 127 -4.45 -28.64 -2.80
CA GLY A 127 -3.83 -29.77 -3.51
C GLY A 127 -2.35 -29.64 -3.78
N VAL A 128 -1.73 -28.49 -3.49
CA VAL A 128 -0.27 -28.31 -3.65
C VAL A 128 0.43 -28.55 -2.31
N ASN A 129 1.04 -29.73 -2.16
CA ASN A 129 1.64 -30.18 -0.90
C ASN A 129 3.15 -29.88 -0.76
N GLN A 130 3.79 -29.31 -1.79
CA GLN A 130 5.19 -28.88 -1.78
C GLN A 130 5.32 -27.44 -2.29
N LEU A 131 6.12 -26.60 -1.63
CA LEU A 131 6.33 -25.19 -2.02
C LEU A 131 6.95 -25.07 -3.41
N SER A 132 7.81 -26.02 -3.78
CA SER A 132 8.41 -26.13 -5.11
C SER A 132 7.37 -26.33 -6.21
N ASP A 133 6.28 -27.05 -5.93
CA ASP A 133 5.16 -27.24 -6.85
C ASP A 133 4.26 -26.00 -6.92
N TRP A 134 4.19 -25.21 -5.83
CA TRP A 134 3.48 -23.92 -5.79
C TRP A 134 4.18 -22.85 -6.64
N VAL A 135 5.50 -22.69 -6.49
CA VAL A 135 6.32 -21.76 -7.31
C VAL A 135 6.22 -22.10 -8.80
N LYS A 136 6.03 -23.38 -9.13
CA LYS A 136 5.89 -23.88 -10.50
C LYS A 136 4.45 -23.93 -10.99
N SER A 137 3.45 -23.71 -10.12
CA SER A 137 2.04 -23.70 -10.50
C SER A 137 1.72 -22.42 -11.28
N PRO A 138 0.99 -22.48 -12.41
CA PRO A 138 0.47 -21.28 -13.04
C PRO A 138 -0.53 -20.61 -12.09
N LEU A 139 -0.14 -19.49 -11.47
CA LEU A 139 -0.96 -18.72 -10.52
C LEU A 139 -2.40 -18.53 -11.07
N ASN A 140 -3.36 -19.26 -10.52
CA ASN A 140 -4.74 -19.24 -10.99
C ASN A 140 -5.61 -18.41 -10.02
N PHE A 141 -5.60 -17.09 -10.20
CA PHE A 141 -6.42 -16.17 -9.40
C PHE A 141 -7.93 -16.40 -9.51
N ALA A 142 -8.41 -17.25 -10.43
CA ALA A 142 -9.83 -17.51 -10.65
C ALA A 142 -10.43 -18.61 -9.76
N SER A 143 -9.62 -19.40 -9.05
CA SER A 143 -10.09 -20.46 -8.13
C SER A 143 -10.24 -19.98 -6.68
N MET A 144 -9.97 -18.71 -6.39
CA MET A 144 -10.19 -18.13 -5.06
C MET A 144 -11.68 -18.20 -4.67
N PRO A 145 -12.04 -18.77 -3.50
CA PRO A 145 -13.39 -18.71 -2.98
C PRO A 145 -13.87 -17.25 -2.90
N VAL A 146 -15.16 -17.03 -3.14
CA VAL A 146 -15.84 -15.72 -3.11
C VAL A 146 -15.54 -14.92 -1.82
N ALA A 147 -15.15 -15.59 -0.74
CA ALA A 147 -14.74 -14.98 0.53
C ALA A 147 -13.47 -14.10 0.48
N CYS A 148 -12.64 -14.19 -0.57
CA CYS A 148 -11.41 -13.39 -0.70
C CYS A 148 -11.52 -12.22 -1.68
N ARG A 149 -12.70 -11.98 -2.27
CA ARG A 149 -12.94 -10.80 -3.14
C ARG A 149 -13.24 -9.52 -2.34
N ASP A 150 -13.46 -9.66 -1.03
CA ASP A 150 -13.87 -8.61 -0.09
C ASP A 150 -12.76 -8.17 0.89
N GLN A 151 -11.48 -8.45 0.63
CA GLN A 151 -10.40 -8.19 1.61
C GLN A 151 -9.35 -7.17 1.12
N GLU A 152 -9.30 -6.07 1.89
CA GLU A 152 -8.54 -4.84 1.72
C GLU A 152 -7.01 -5.06 1.60
N ILE A 153 -6.39 -4.48 0.56
CA ILE A 153 -4.92 -4.30 0.55
C ILE A 153 -4.59 -3.25 1.62
N GLY A 154 -4.21 -3.75 2.79
CA GLY A 154 -3.99 -3.01 4.03
C GLY A 154 -4.37 -3.79 5.28
N GLY A 155 -5.15 -4.88 5.15
CA GLY A 155 -5.42 -5.83 6.21
C GLY A 155 -4.62 -7.12 6.04
N ILE A 156 -3.81 -7.47 7.03
CA ILE A 156 -3.48 -8.89 7.25
C ILE A 156 -4.82 -9.60 7.50
N VAL A 157 -5.11 -10.67 6.76
CA VAL A 157 -6.39 -11.38 6.83
C VAL A 157 -6.58 -12.04 8.21
N TYR A 158 -7.67 -11.71 8.90
CA TYR A 158 -8.10 -12.31 10.16
C TYR A 158 -9.08 -13.46 9.93
N TYR A 159 -8.87 -14.60 10.60
CA TYR A 159 -9.88 -15.64 10.74
C TYR A 159 -10.65 -15.43 12.05
N PRO A 160 -11.99 -15.42 12.04
CA PRO A 160 -12.77 -15.37 13.27
C PRO A 160 -12.52 -16.65 14.09
N GLY A 161 -11.83 -16.52 15.22
CA GLY A 161 -11.55 -17.63 16.15
C GLY A 161 -10.08 -17.84 16.51
N SER A 162 -9.12 -17.15 15.87
CA SER A 162 -7.74 -17.12 16.33
C SER A 162 -7.55 -16.04 17.40
N GLU A 163 -7.14 -16.41 18.61
CA GLU A 163 -6.64 -15.46 19.61
C GLU A 163 -5.47 -14.65 18.99
N ILE A 164 -5.61 -13.33 18.96
CA ILE A 164 -4.66 -12.42 18.32
C ILE A 164 -3.37 -12.42 19.16
N PRO A 165 -2.17 -12.65 18.61
CA PRO A 165 -0.99 -12.06 19.20
C PRO A 165 -1.17 -10.55 18.98
N VAL A 166 -1.57 -9.83 20.02
CA VAL A 166 -1.66 -8.37 19.98
C VAL A 166 -0.33 -7.90 19.41
N TRP A 167 -0.33 -7.33 18.21
CA TRP A 167 0.83 -6.65 17.63
C TRP A 167 1.00 -5.37 18.41
N GLY A 168 1.35 -5.54 19.68
CA GLY A 168 1.72 -4.45 20.53
C GLY A 168 2.95 -3.82 19.91
N PRO A 169 3.23 -2.57 20.26
CA PRO A 169 4.48 -1.89 19.88
C PRO A 169 5.75 -2.66 20.28
N ALA A 170 5.62 -3.77 21.02
CA ALA A 170 6.69 -4.66 21.45
C ALA A 170 6.97 -5.85 20.50
N SER A 171 6.19 -6.10 19.43
CA SER A 171 6.55 -7.17 18.49
C SER A 171 7.70 -6.73 17.58
N SER A 172 8.72 -7.56 17.46
CA SER A 172 9.88 -7.34 16.59
C SER A 172 9.47 -7.16 15.12
N THR A 173 8.43 -7.86 14.69
CA THR A 173 7.85 -7.72 13.35
C THR A 173 7.26 -6.33 13.10
N PHE A 174 6.60 -5.71 14.09
CA PHE A 174 6.11 -4.34 13.98
C PHE A 174 7.27 -3.33 13.95
N ALA A 175 8.32 -3.56 14.74
CA ALA A 175 9.54 -2.74 14.70
C ALA A 175 10.26 -2.83 13.34
N ALA A 176 10.35 -4.02 12.74
CA ALA A 176 10.93 -4.22 11.41
C ALA A 176 10.12 -3.51 10.32
N PHE A 177 8.79 -3.67 10.34
CA PHE A 177 7.89 -2.98 9.41
C PHE A 177 8.01 -1.46 9.54
N THR A 178 7.94 -0.92 10.75
CA THR A 178 8.00 0.54 10.98
C THR A 178 9.36 1.12 10.57
N SER A 179 10.46 0.40 10.80
CA SER A 179 11.80 0.81 10.35
C SER A 179 11.88 0.92 8.82
N TRP A 180 11.45 -0.12 8.09
CA TRP A 180 11.41 -0.10 6.63
C TRP A 180 10.48 0.99 6.10
N ALA A 181 9.26 1.09 6.64
CA ALA A 181 8.27 2.07 6.23
C ALA A 181 8.75 3.51 6.43
N TRP A 182 9.47 3.80 7.52
CA TRP A 182 10.10 5.11 7.73
C TRP A 182 11.20 5.42 6.71
N GLN A 183 12.00 4.44 6.31
CA GLN A 183 13.01 4.62 5.27
C GLN A 183 12.36 4.96 3.93
N SER A 184 11.32 4.23 3.54
CA SER A 184 10.55 4.51 2.32
C SER A 184 9.91 5.90 2.36
N LEU A 185 9.25 6.25 3.48
CA LEU A 185 8.63 7.58 3.62
C LEU A 185 9.67 8.71 3.55
N THR A 186 10.82 8.53 4.21
CA THR A 186 11.94 9.48 4.17
C THR A 186 12.47 9.66 2.74
N ALA A 187 12.65 8.58 2.00
CA ALA A 187 13.14 8.64 0.63
C ALA A 187 12.16 9.36 -0.31
N MET A 188 10.85 9.15 -0.14
CA MET A 188 9.83 9.77 -0.98
C MET A 188 9.57 11.25 -0.65
N THR A 189 9.69 11.64 0.62
CA THR A 189 9.12 12.92 1.11
C THR A 189 10.13 13.79 1.86
N GLY A 190 11.28 13.24 2.25
CA GLY A 190 12.25 13.88 3.14
C GLY A 190 11.84 13.93 4.62
N ALA A 191 10.63 13.47 4.98
CA ALA A 191 10.16 13.49 6.36
C ALA A 191 10.77 12.31 7.15
N THR A 192 11.47 12.63 8.25
CA THR A 192 12.12 11.62 9.11
C THR A 192 11.37 11.37 10.42
N ASN A 193 10.25 12.06 10.64
CA ASN A 193 9.38 11.89 11.82
C ASN A 193 7.97 12.42 11.55
N CYS A 194 7.05 12.11 12.46
CA CYS A 194 5.64 12.47 12.29
C CYS A 194 5.37 13.98 12.26
N THR A 195 6.16 14.77 13.00
CA THR A 195 5.99 16.23 13.00
C THR A 195 6.25 16.82 11.62
N GLN A 196 7.31 16.35 10.94
CA GLN A 196 7.63 16.73 9.57
C GLN A 196 6.63 16.17 8.55
N ALA A 197 6.14 14.95 8.78
CA ALA A 197 5.18 14.30 7.89
C ALA A 197 3.73 14.86 8.02
N ARG A 198 3.45 15.72 9.01
CA ARG A 198 2.11 16.24 9.30
C ARG A 198 1.41 16.87 8.09
N THR A 199 2.14 17.60 7.26
CA THR A 199 1.58 18.25 6.07
C THR A 199 1.17 17.27 4.97
N LEU A 200 1.59 16.00 5.09
CA LEU A 200 1.31 14.91 4.15
C LEU A 200 0.13 14.04 4.60
N CYS A 201 -0.37 14.22 5.83
CA CYS A 201 -1.46 13.42 6.38
C CYS A 201 -2.76 13.52 5.57
N ASP A 202 -2.93 14.60 4.81
CA ASP A 202 -4.13 14.88 4.01
C ASP A 202 -3.95 14.53 2.53
N ASP A 203 -2.76 14.08 2.12
CA ASP A 203 -2.50 13.59 0.78
C ASP A 203 -2.99 12.14 0.64
N MET A 204 -3.97 11.92 -0.23
CA MET A 204 -4.53 10.60 -0.51
C MET A 204 -3.51 9.62 -1.09
N ALA A 205 -2.46 10.13 -1.76
CA ALA A 205 -1.39 9.30 -2.31
C ALA A 205 -0.38 8.84 -1.24
N MET A 206 -0.51 9.30 0.01
CA MET A 206 0.43 9.04 1.10
C MET A 206 -0.20 8.30 2.29
N PRO A 207 -0.88 7.14 2.09
CA PRO A 207 -1.48 6.39 3.20
C PRO A 207 -0.46 5.92 4.24
N LEU A 208 0.79 5.69 3.82
CA LEU A 208 1.87 5.24 4.69
C LEU A 208 2.14 6.23 5.83
N VAL A 209 1.91 7.53 5.60
CA VAL A 209 2.05 8.56 6.64
C VAL A 209 1.06 8.33 7.77
N ARG A 210 -0.19 7.95 7.45
CA ARG A 210 -1.23 7.68 8.46
C ARG A 210 -0.98 6.38 9.21
N VAL A 211 -0.37 5.40 8.56
CA VAL A 211 0.05 4.14 9.19
C VAL A 211 1.14 4.39 10.22
N LEU A 212 2.16 5.19 9.86
CA LEU A 212 3.29 5.49 10.73
C LEU A 212 2.98 6.54 11.80
N CYS A 213 2.05 7.45 11.51
CA CYS A 213 1.74 8.62 12.33
C CYS A 213 0.24 8.78 12.61
N PRO A 214 -0.45 7.76 13.16
CA PRO A 214 -1.91 7.78 13.31
C PRO A 214 -2.37 8.94 14.20
N ASP A 215 -1.66 9.24 15.29
CA ASP A 215 -2.01 10.36 16.18
C ASP A 215 -1.80 11.71 15.51
N THR A 216 -0.66 11.90 14.84
CA THR A 216 -0.34 13.18 14.18
C THR A 216 -1.30 13.45 13.02
N CYS A 217 -1.71 12.40 12.31
CA CYS A 217 -2.68 12.53 11.24
C CYS A 217 -4.13 12.59 11.74
N GLY A 218 -4.41 12.27 13.01
CA GLY A 218 -5.75 12.34 13.60
C GLY A 218 -6.59 11.07 13.43
N CYS A 219 -5.99 9.94 13.05
CA CYS A 219 -6.68 8.65 12.96
C CYS A 219 -7.35 8.27 14.30
N ASN A 220 -6.77 8.62 15.44
CA ASN A 220 -7.32 8.31 16.76
C ASN A 220 -8.29 9.36 17.32
N ALA A 221 -8.53 10.46 16.61
CA ALA A 221 -9.41 11.53 17.07
C ALA A 221 -10.62 11.68 16.14
N ALA A 222 -11.82 11.60 16.71
CA ALA A 222 -13.07 11.70 15.98
C ALA A 222 -13.35 13.12 15.48
N ASP A 223 -12.84 14.12 16.18
CA ASP A 223 -12.94 15.54 15.85
C ASP A 223 -11.71 16.06 15.07
N SER A 224 -10.90 15.18 14.48
CA SER A 224 -9.65 15.58 13.81
C SER A 224 -9.81 16.18 12.42
N GLY A 225 -10.99 16.03 11.81
CA GLY A 225 -11.25 16.45 10.44
C GLY A 225 -10.66 15.53 9.37
N VAL A 226 -10.18 14.34 9.72
CA VAL A 226 -9.75 13.34 8.73
C VAL A 226 -10.96 12.86 7.93
N THR A 227 -10.93 13.08 6.61
CA THR A 227 -12.06 12.74 5.72
C THR A 227 -12.15 11.25 5.39
N PHE A 228 -11.01 10.62 5.13
CA PHE A 228 -10.93 9.24 4.64
C PHE A 228 -10.17 8.39 5.65
N ASP A 229 -10.67 7.20 5.93
CA ASP A 229 -10.02 6.25 6.84
C ASP A 229 -8.82 5.51 6.21
N TYR A 230 -8.62 5.68 4.90
CA TYR A 230 -7.51 5.11 4.16
C TYR A 230 -6.16 5.44 4.82
N GLY A 231 -5.34 4.41 5.07
CA GLY A 231 -4.07 4.51 5.79
C GLY A 231 -4.17 4.58 7.32
N CYS A 232 -5.35 4.78 7.91
CA CYS A 232 -5.52 4.59 9.36
C CYS A 232 -5.56 3.08 9.68
N LEU A 233 -4.99 2.66 10.80
CA LEU A 233 -5.04 1.26 11.24
C LEU A 233 -6.47 0.88 11.66
N GLU A 234 -6.83 -0.41 11.59
CA GLU A 234 -8.18 -0.88 11.92
C GLU A 234 -8.59 -0.52 13.36
N GLN A 235 -7.65 -0.60 14.30
CA GLN A 235 -7.83 -0.15 15.69
C GLN A 235 -8.20 1.34 15.82
N CYS A 236 -7.92 2.14 14.79
CA CYS A 236 -8.27 3.55 14.70
C CYS A 236 -9.59 3.77 13.95
N ARG A 237 -10.11 2.79 13.21
CA ARG A 237 -11.30 2.93 12.34
C ARG A 237 -12.61 2.48 13.00
N GLY A 238 -12.53 1.62 14.01
CA GLY A 238 -13.67 0.88 14.52
C GLY A 238 -14.47 1.52 15.65
N THR A 239 -15.38 0.72 16.19
CA THR A 239 -16.23 1.00 17.36
C THR A 239 -15.51 0.82 18.71
N ALA A 240 -14.19 0.66 18.68
CA ALA A 240 -13.35 0.42 19.85
C ALA A 240 -12.07 1.27 19.80
N GLY A 241 -11.39 1.38 20.94
CA GLY A 241 -10.11 2.07 21.06
C GLY A 241 -10.21 3.60 21.10
N ALA A 242 -9.08 4.26 20.84
CA ALA A 242 -8.90 5.69 21.04
C ALA A 242 -9.86 6.55 20.20
N PHE A 243 -10.17 6.12 18.98
CA PHE A 243 -11.15 6.82 18.14
C PHE A 243 -12.55 6.82 18.78
N ARG A 244 -13.01 5.65 19.26
CA ARG A 244 -14.31 5.56 19.92
C ARG A 244 -14.33 6.35 21.23
N GLU A 245 -13.27 6.30 22.02
CA GLU A 245 -13.14 7.10 23.24
C GLU A 245 -13.22 8.60 22.93
N SER A 246 -12.53 9.07 21.88
CA SER A 246 -12.61 10.45 21.41
C SER A 246 -14.02 10.83 20.95
N LEU A 247 -14.70 9.95 20.23
CA LEU A 247 -16.08 10.15 19.79
C LEU A 247 -17.06 10.20 20.98
N ASP A 248 -16.90 9.30 21.94
CA ASP A 248 -17.73 9.22 23.14
C ASP A 248 -17.64 10.48 24.00
N GLN A 249 -16.46 11.11 24.04
CA GLN A 249 -16.19 12.35 24.76
C GLN A 249 -16.64 13.61 24.01
N ALA A 250 -17.00 13.51 22.72
CA ALA A 250 -17.47 14.66 21.97
C ALA A 250 -18.82 15.17 22.53
N PRO A 251 -19.03 16.50 22.60
CA PRO A 251 -20.31 17.04 23.04
C PRO A 251 -21.40 16.82 21.99
N CYS A 252 -22.62 16.54 22.46
CA CYS A 252 -23.83 16.47 21.65
C CYS A 252 -24.36 17.86 21.31
N GLN A 253 -23.56 18.59 20.55
CA GLN A 253 -23.93 19.88 20.00
C GLN A 253 -23.15 20.07 18.71
N ASP A 254 -23.85 20.55 17.68
CA ASP A 254 -23.22 21.00 16.44
C ASP A 254 -22.19 22.09 16.73
N PHE A 255 -21.08 22.11 16.01
CA PHE A 255 -20.09 23.16 16.20
C PHE A 255 -20.66 24.54 15.80
N THR A 256 -20.46 25.54 16.66
CA THR A 256 -20.99 26.91 16.48
C THR A 256 -19.89 27.97 16.32
N GLY A 257 -18.69 27.55 15.90
CA GLY A 257 -17.53 28.44 15.68
C GLY A 257 -16.39 28.26 16.69
N GLU A 258 -16.38 27.18 17.49
CA GLU A 258 -15.21 26.78 18.25
C GLU A 258 -14.03 26.55 17.29
N ALA A 259 -12.92 27.28 17.49
CA ALA A 259 -11.78 27.30 16.56
C ALA A 259 -11.27 25.90 16.20
N ARG A 260 -11.12 24.99 17.18
CA ARG A 260 -10.64 23.63 16.94
C ARG A 260 -11.58 22.81 16.05
N ARG A 261 -12.89 22.83 16.34
CA ARG A 261 -13.89 22.13 15.52
C ARG A 261 -14.07 22.77 14.15
N GLN A 262 -13.89 24.09 14.06
CA GLN A 262 -13.85 24.81 12.79
C GLN A 262 -12.66 24.38 11.92
N GLU A 263 -11.48 24.21 12.51
CA GLU A 263 -10.29 23.68 11.80
C GLU A 263 -10.53 22.26 11.31
N ALA A 264 -11.11 21.39 12.14
CA ALA A 264 -11.47 20.03 11.76
C ALA A 264 -12.49 20.00 10.61
N TRP A 265 -13.50 20.86 10.67
CA TRP A 265 -14.47 21.04 9.59
C TRP A 265 -13.82 21.48 8.28
N GLN A 266 -12.97 22.51 8.34
CA GLN A 266 -12.25 23.00 7.17
C GLN A 266 -11.33 21.93 6.58
N ARG A 267 -10.61 21.20 7.42
CA ARG A 267 -9.76 20.09 6.99
C ARG A 267 -10.58 19.02 6.27
N PHE A 268 -11.70 18.58 6.85
CA PHE A 268 -12.56 17.55 6.27
C PHE A 268 -12.99 17.92 4.84
N TRP A 269 -13.53 19.12 4.68
CA TRP A 269 -14.03 19.58 3.39
C TRP A 269 -12.91 19.92 2.41
N THR A 270 -11.74 20.35 2.87
CA THR A 270 -10.58 20.61 2.00
C THR A 270 -10.10 19.34 1.32
N VAL A 271 -10.04 18.22 2.04
CA VAL A 271 -9.59 16.93 1.48
C VAL A 271 -10.70 16.26 0.66
N TYR A 272 -11.96 16.39 1.07
CA TYR A 272 -13.10 15.95 0.26
C TYR A 272 -13.14 16.70 -1.08
N TRP A 273 -12.78 17.99 -1.04
CA TRP A 273 -12.78 18.89 -2.19
C TRP A 273 -11.77 18.55 -3.26
N THR A 274 -10.53 18.26 -2.86
CA THR A 274 -9.44 17.98 -3.80
C THR A 274 -9.77 16.83 -4.75
N GLY A 275 -10.75 15.98 -4.42
CA GLY A 275 -11.27 14.94 -5.30
C GLY A 275 -12.56 15.25 -6.07
N SER A 276 -13.32 16.30 -5.74
CA SER A 276 -14.73 16.47 -6.20
C SER A 276 -15.03 17.68 -7.11
N GLY A 277 -14.12 18.67 -7.23
CA GLY A 277 -14.26 19.82 -8.14
C GLY A 277 -15.25 20.92 -7.67
N ASP A 278 -15.33 22.06 -8.38
CA ASP A 278 -15.78 23.41 -7.93
C ASP A 278 -17.17 23.63 -7.26
N SER A 279 -17.98 22.60 -6.95
CA SER A 279 -19.39 22.75 -6.50
C SER A 279 -19.66 22.79 -4.98
N LEU A 280 -18.64 22.71 -4.13
CA LEU A 280 -18.73 22.47 -2.67
C LEU A 280 -17.91 23.47 -1.83
N ARG A 281 -17.38 24.55 -2.43
CA ARG A 281 -16.70 25.62 -1.65
C ARG A 281 -17.59 26.24 -0.58
N GLN A 282 -18.90 26.21 -0.78
CA GLN A 282 -19.88 26.69 0.20
C GLN A 282 -19.77 25.98 1.56
N TYR A 283 -19.30 24.73 1.59
CA TYR A 283 -19.16 23.97 2.83
C TYR A 283 -17.97 24.46 3.66
N LEU A 284 -16.88 24.94 3.05
CA LEU A 284 -15.68 25.41 3.76
C LEU A 284 -15.97 26.60 4.70
N GLN A 285 -16.93 27.44 4.31
CA GLN A 285 -17.36 28.61 5.10
C GLN A 285 -18.69 28.36 5.84
N GLY A 286 -19.26 27.17 5.66
CA GLY A 286 -20.54 26.79 6.24
C GLY A 286 -20.45 26.30 7.66
N ASN A 287 -21.60 25.83 8.14
CA ASN A 287 -21.78 25.14 9.40
C ASN A 287 -22.48 23.79 9.14
N CYS A 288 -22.83 23.08 10.21
CA CYS A 288 -23.52 21.81 10.13
C CYS A 288 -24.83 21.86 9.32
N SER A 289 -25.54 22.99 9.26
CA SER A 289 -26.82 23.09 8.56
C SER A 289 -26.72 22.92 7.03
N LEU A 290 -25.51 22.97 6.47
CA LEU A 290 -25.30 22.73 5.05
C LEU A 290 -25.16 21.25 4.71
N ILE A 291 -24.88 20.36 5.68
CA ILE A 291 -24.65 18.94 5.43
C ILE A 291 -25.88 18.33 4.75
N PRO A 292 -25.74 17.72 3.56
CA PRO A 292 -26.82 16.94 2.97
C PRO A 292 -26.91 15.61 3.72
N VAL A 293 -27.75 15.60 4.76
CA VAL A 293 -28.11 14.40 5.53
C VAL A 293 -28.78 13.40 4.56
N PRO A 294 -28.48 12.07 4.61
CA PRO A 294 -27.72 11.33 5.65
C PRO A 294 -26.31 10.87 5.27
N ARG A 295 -25.81 11.14 4.06
CA ARG A 295 -24.59 10.48 3.55
C ARG A 295 -23.31 10.74 4.35
N PHE A 296 -23.19 11.90 4.98
CA PHE A 296 -21.97 12.29 5.72
C PHE A 296 -22.04 11.98 7.23
N CYS A 297 -23.18 11.50 7.70
CA CYS A 297 -23.40 11.23 9.12
C CYS A 297 -23.06 9.79 9.52
N ASN A 298 -22.96 8.88 8.55
CA ASN A 298 -22.53 7.51 8.77
C ASN A 298 -21.26 7.23 7.97
N PHE A 299 -20.54 6.17 8.34
CA PHE A 299 -19.52 5.60 7.46
C PHE A 299 -20.19 5.12 6.18
N TYR A 300 -20.13 5.95 5.14
CA TYR A 300 -20.67 5.60 3.85
C TYR A 300 -19.55 4.98 3.00
N PRO A 301 -19.71 3.75 2.50
CA PRO A 301 -18.79 3.20 1.52
C PRO A 301 -18.88 4.05 0.26
N TRP A 302 -17.83 4.83 -0.01
CA TRP A 302 -17.77 5.65 -1.21
C TRP A 302 -17.15 4.81 -2.33
N THR A 303 -17.90 4.65 -3.41
CA THR A 303 -17.41 3.97 -4.61
C THR A 303 -16.99 5.01 -5.63
N HIS A 304 -15.69 5.13 -5.87
CA HIS A 304 -15.16 5.96 -6.94
C HIS A 304 -14.74 5.06 -8.10
N ASN A 305 -15.34 5.25 -9.28
CA ASN A 305 -15.01 4.50 -10.50
C ASN A 305 -15.04 2.97 -10.37
N GLY A 306 -15.95 2.43 -9.55
CA GLY A 306 -16.09 0.98 -9.38
C GLY A 306 -15.02 0.31 -8.51
N GLN A 307 -14.04 1.07 -8.00
CA GLN A 307 -13.20 0.62 -6.89
C GLN A 307 -13.94 0.89 -5.58
N ARG A 308 -14.14 -0.17 -4.79
CA ARG A 308 -14.83 -0.10 -3.50
C ARG A 308 -13.84 0.16 -2.36
N ASP A 309 -14.42 0.65 -1.26
CA ASP A 309 -13.90 0.66 0.12
C ASP A 309 -13.01 1.80 0.57
N VAL A 310 -13.17 3.00 0.00
CA VAL A 310 -12.78 4.21 0.75
C VAL A 310 -13.95 4.60 1.65
N LYS A 311 -13.81 4.45 2.97
CA LYS A 311 -14.89 4.81 3.89
C LYS A 311 -14.67 6.25 4.38
N LEU A 312 -15.71 7.06 4.19
CA LEU A 312 -15.73 8.43 4.72
C LEU A 312 -15.91 8.38 6.22
N ARG A 313 -15.11 9.14 6.97
CA ARG A 313 -15.34 9.29 8.40
C ARG A 313 -16.63 10.07 8.66
N PRO A 314 -17.42 9.67 9.66
CA PRO A 314 -18.68 10.31 9.96
C PRO A 314 -18.46 11.70 10.55
N LEU A 315 -19.27 12.66 10.15
CA LEU A 315 -19.27 14.02 10.69
C LEU A 315 -20.01 14.13 12.03
N THR A 316 -20.53 13.04 12.60
CA THR A 316 -21.26 13.01 13.87
C THR A 316 -20.46 13.55 15.06
N ALA A 317 -19.13 13.50 15.02
CA ALA A 317 -18.28 14.12 16.05
C ALA A 317 -18.25 15.65 15.98
N LEU A 318 -18.56 16.24 14.82
CA LEU A 318 -18.58 17.70 14.58
C LEU A 318 -20.02 18.24 14.56
N CYS A 319 -20.95 17.47 14.02
CA CYS A 319 -22.33 17.85 13.75
C CYS A 319 -23.35 16.78 14.22
N PRO A 320 -23.33 16.38 15.50
CA PRO A 320 -24.20 15.32 16.01
C PRO A 320 -25.70 15.64 15.91
N GLU A 321 -26.12 16.89 16.13
CA GLU A 321 -27.54 17.27 16.12
C GLU A 321 -28.07 17.27 14.69
N THR A 322 -27.35 17.91 13.74
CA THR A 322 -27.72 17.83 12.31
C THR A 322 -27.70 16.39 11.80
N CYS A 323 -26.81 15.54 12.33
CA CYS A 323 -26.78 14.12 11.99
C CYS A 323 -27.85 13.27 12.69
N GLY A 324 -28.73 13.87 13.48
CA GLY A 324 -29.85 13.18 14.12
C GLY A 324 -29.46 12.33 15.33
N CYS A 325 -28.27 12.52 15.91
CA CYS A 325 -27.82 11.74 17.06
C CYS A 325 -28.68 11.93 18.32
N ALA A 326 -29.42 13.04 18.41
CA ALA A 326 -30.32 13.31 19.53
C ALA A 326 -31.69 12.60 19.41
N ASP A 327 -32.16 12.38 18.18
CA ASP A 327 -33.54 11.93 17.91
C ASP A 327 -33.59 10.49 17.35
N SER A 328 -32.44 9.89 17.04
CA SER A 328 -32.41 8.61 16.34
C SER A 328 -32.54 7.43 17.28
N ASN A 329 -33.65 6.72 17.13
CA ASN A 329 -33.85 5.36 17.65
C ASN A 329 -33.22 4.27 16.77
N ASP A 330 -32.58 4.64 15.64
CA ASP A 330 -31.97 3.69 14.71
C ASP A 330 -30.58 3.27 15.21
N SER A 331 -30.45 2.00 15.62
CA SER A 331 -29.24 1.42 16.20
C SER A 331 -27.98 1.61 15.34
N ASP A 332 -28.15 1.67 14.02
CA ASP A 332 -27.01 1.77 13.10
C ASP A 332 -26.42 3.19 13.11
N SER A 333 -27.27 4.22 13.20
CA SER A 333 -26.84 5.62 13.34
C SER A 333 -26.27 5.91 14.73
N VAL A 334 -26.79 5.27 15.78
CA VAL A 334 -26.34 5.42 17.18
C VAL A 334 -24.89 4.97 17.35
N THR A 335 -24.43 4.03 16.52
CA THR A 335 -23.07 3.48 16.60
C THR A 335 -21.99 4.56 16.44
N TRP A 336 -22.26 5.59 15.64
CA TRP A 336 -21.31 6.67 15.35
C TRP A 336 -21.64 7.98 16.07
N CYS A 337 -22.64 7.97 16.96
CA CYS A 337 -22.97 9.13 17.75
C CYS A 337 -22.12 9.22 19.03
N PRO A 338 -21.81 10.44 19.51
CA PRO A 338 -21.26 10.63 20.84
C PRO A 338 -22.20 10.08 21.92
N LYS A 339 -21.64 9.47 22.98
CA LYS A 339 -22.42 8.97 24.13
C LYS A 339 -23.26 10.07 24.80
N SER A 340 -22.79 11.32 24.75
CA SER A 340 -23.49 12.47 25.29
C SER A 340 -24.84 12.74 24.60
N CYS A 341 -25.08 12.22 23.39
CA CYS A 341 -26.35 12.36 22.68
C CYS A 341 -27.42 11.37 23.13
N VAL A 342 -27.04 10.14 23.46
CA VAL A 342 -27.97 9.02 23.75
C VAL A 342 -28.66 9.19 25.11
N SER A 343 -28.11 10.01 26.00
CA SER A 343 -28.59 10.13 27.39
C SER A 343 -29.72 11.15 27.61
N ARG A 344 -30.18 11.88 26.59
CA ARG A 344 -31.16 12.97 26.76
C ARG A 344 -32.63 12.54 26.82
N GLU A 345 -32.97 11.28 26.51
CA GLU A 345 -34.37 10.81 26.48
C GLU A 345 -34.89 10.17 27.78
N ALA A 346 -34.10 10.13 28.87
CA ALA A 346 -34.47 9.41 30.09
C ALA A 346 -34.84 10.26 31.32
N VAL A 347 -35.16 11.55 31.16
CA VAL A 347 -35.56 12.44 32.29
C VAL A 347 -36.91 13.11 32.05
#